data_AF-A0A3B9BK72-F1
#
_entry.id   AF-A0A3B9BK72-F1
#
_cell.length_a   1.000
_cell.length_b   1.000
_cell.length_c   1.000
_cell.angle_alpha   90.00
_cell.angle_beta   90.00
_cell.angle_gamma   90.00
#
_symmetry.space_group_name_H-M   'P 1'
#
loop_
_entity.id
_entity.type
_entity.pdbx_description
1 polymer ?
#
loop_
_entity_poly.entity_id
_entity_poly.type
_entity_poly.pdbx_seq_one_letter_code
_entity_poly.pdbx_strand_id
1 'polypeptide(L)' 'GVRVLRDPYTAKPYVLFYTTKRVGGGIQNFEAIKLMKFATS' A
#
# COMPACT_ATOMS: atom_id res chain seq x y z
N GLY A 1 -7.95 0.47 -6.31
CA GLY A 1 -7.30 0.49 -7.63
C GLY A 1 -5.99 1.26 -7.57
N VAL A 2 -5.02 0.94 -8.43
CA VAL A 2 -3.81 1.76 -8.63
C VAL A 2 -4.18 2.89 -9.58
N ARG A 3 -3.93 4.14 -9.19
CA ARG A 3 -4.15 5.33 -10.03
C ARG A 3 -2.79 5.81 -10.52
N VAL A 4 -2.70 6.10 -11.82
CA VAL A 4 -1.49 6.66 -12.43
C VAL A 4 -1.79 8.08 -12.89
N LEU A 5 -1.03 9.06 -12.40
CA LEU A 5 -1.05 10.44 -12.87
C LEU A 5 0.18 10.69 -13.75
N ARG A 6 -0.04 11.19 -14.96
CA ARG A 6 1.02 11.65 -15.86
C ARG A 6 1.10 13.17 -15.78
N ASP A 7 2.28 13.71 -15.50
CA ASP A 7 2.51 15.16 -15.44
C ASP A 7 3.61 15.57 -16.43
N PRO A 8 3.23 16.21 -17.56
CA PRO A 8 4.16 16.72 -18.56
C PRO A 8 4.58 18.19 -18.35
N TYR A 9 4.16 18.84 -17.25
CA TYR A 9 4.32 20.29 -17.08
C TYR A 9 5.35 20.67 -16.01
N THR A 10 5.49 19.88 -14.95
CA THR A 10 6.33 20.24 -13.80
C THR A 10 7.83 20.08 -14.04
N ALA A 11 8.27 19.17 -14.92
CA ALA A 11 9.69 18.91 -15.17
C ALA A 11 10.01 18.66 -16.66
N LYS A 12 9.97 19.70 -17.50
CA LYS A 12 10.43 19.58 -18.90
C LYS A 12 11.93 19.26 -18.95
N PRO A 13 12.41 18.34 -19.83
CA PRO A 13 11.72 17.66 -20.95
C PRO A 13 11.08 16.30 -20.60
N TYR A 14 10.99 15.94 -19.32
CA TYR A 14 10.57 14.61 -18.87
C TYR A 14 9.07 14.57 -18.51
N VAL A 15 8.45 13.41 -18.72
CA VAL A 15 7.07 13.14 -18.26
C VAL A 15 7.15 12.35 -16.98
N LEU A 16 6.63 12.91 -15.89
CA LEU A 16 6.61 12.25 -14.59
C LEU A 16 5.37 11.37 -14.47
N PHE A 17 5.54 10.18 -13.88
CA PHE A 17 4.46 9.25 -13.59
C PHE A 17 4.34 9.01 -12.09
N TYR A 18 3.22 9.44 -11.51
CA TYR A 18 2.91 9.19 -10.10
C TYR A 18 1.88 8.08 -9.98
N THR A 19 2.30 6.92 -9.47
CA THR A 19 1.41 5.82 -9.16
C THR A 19 0.98 5.90 -7.70
N THR A 20 -0.29 6.23 -7.43
CA THR A 20 -0.84 6.23 -6.08
C THR A 20 -1.81 5.06 -5.90
N LYS A 21 -1.64 4.31 -4.82
CA LYS A 21 -2.56 3.21 -4.43
C LYS A 21 -2.95 3.42 -2.98
N ARG A 22 -4.25 3.60 -2.72
CA ARG A 22 -4.79 3.57 -1.35
C ARG A 22 -5.04 2.11 -0.97
N VAL A 23 -4.45 1.67 0.13
CA VAL A 23 -4.64 0.34 0.74
C VAL A 23 -5.09 0.51 2.19
N GLY A 24 -5.86 -0.44 2.70
CA GLY A 24 -6.34 -0.47 4.08
C GLY A 24 -6.98 -1.82 4.37
N GLY A 25 -6.68 -2.39 5.52
CA GLY A 25 -7.20 -3.68 5.96
C GLY A 25 -6.90 -3.87 7.44
N GLY A 26 -7.93 -4.23 8.20
CA GLY A 26 -7.85 -4.58 9.62
C GLY A 26 -8.65 -5.84 9.88
N ILE A 27 -8.29 -6.58 10.92
CA ILE A 27 -8.96 -7.83 11.29
C ILE A 27 -10.35 -7.48 11.85
N GLN A 28 -11.41 -8.00 11.23
CA GLN A 28 -12.78 -7.79 11.71
C GLN A 28 -13.17 -8.78 12.83
N ASN A 29 -12.59 -9.98 12.84
CA ASN A 29 -12.80 -10.98 13.89
C ASN A 29 -11.44 -11.55 14.34
N PHE A 30 -11.06 -11.26 15.58
CA PHE A 30 -9.81 -11.70 16.18
C PHE A 30 -9.81 -13.17 16.61
N GLU A 31 -10.98 -13.80 16.76
CA GLU A 31 -11.09 -15.22 17.11
C GLU A 31 -10.68 -16.15 15.94
N ALA A 32 -10.74 -15.63 14.71
CA ALA A 32 -10.37 -16.34 13.49
C ALA A 32 -8.84 -16.42 13.26
N ILE A 33 -8.04 -15.66 14.03
CA ILE A 33 -6.59 -15.64 13.91
C ILE A 33 -5.99 -15.93 15.29
N LYS A 34 -5.53 -17.16 15.50
CA LYS A 34 -4.76 -17.56 16.69
C LYS A 34 -3.30 -17.69 16.29
N LEU A 35 -2.44 -16.87 16.91
CA LEU A 35 -0.99 -16.93 16.73
C LEU A 35 -0.37 -17.62 17.94
N MET A 36 0.38 -18.70 17.70
CA MET A 36 1.19 -19.32 18.74
C MET A 36 2.58 -18.69 18.70
N LYS A 37 2.94 -17.95 19.76
CA LYS A 37 4.29 -17.40 19.90
C LYS A 37 5.23 -18.51 20.38
N PHE A 38 6.03 -19.06 19.47
CA PHE A 38 7.17 -19.90 19.86
C PHE A 38 8.31 -19.00 20.30
N ALA A 39 8.44 -18.80 21.61
CA ALA A 39 9.62 -18.21 22.22
C ALA A 39 10.24 -19.28 23.12
N THR A 40 11.55 -19.50 22.97
CA THR A 40 12.32 -20.13 24.04
C THR A 40 12.48 -19.08 25.14
N SER A 41 12.23 -19.53 26.37
CA SER A 41 12.37 -18.81 27.63
C SER A 41 13.57 -17.87 27.66
#